data_AF-A0A378BDP4-F1
#
_entry.id   AF-A0A378BDP4-F1
#
_cell.length_a   1.000
_cell.length_b   1.000
_cell.length_c   1.000
_cell.angle_alpha   90.00
_cell.angle_beta   90.00
_cell.angle_gamma   90.00
#
_symmetry.space_group_name_H-M   'P 1'
#
loop_
_entity.id
_entity.type
_entity.pdbx_description
1 polymer ?
#
loop_
_entity_poly.entity_id
_entity_poly.type
_entity_poly.pdbx_seq_one_letter_code
_entity_poly.pdbx_strand_id
1 'polypeptide(L)'
;MVQESRCVKGSILLNHRLEKEYVEDDFHIFYSLQGRDALKYQYDSSGSGVPDSIKDIAGQLQAAKYLYSSVLGLRFPLQQKIYAQARQINVYVLQLPKGNGLAFDRVAAETMSDGRQLPCGLKFVLNAALEPARNITPAHEFFHLYQYGYAVFKQKWYLEGMARWMENSFKAPEKNTRRLSPLPHCDSNFYPRL
;
A
#
# COMPACT_ATOMS: atom_id res chain seq x y z
N MET A 1 -6.38 -10.47 -31.33
CA MET A 1 -6.47 -8.99 -31.27
C MET A 1 -6.04 -8.54 -29.89
N VAL A 2 -4.88 -7.91 -29.77
CA VAL A 2 -4.41 -7.35 -28.49
C VAL A 2 -5.22 -6.09 -28.24
N GLN A 3 -6.09 -6.12 -27.24
CA GLN A 3 -6.82 -4.94 -26.80
C GLN A 3 -5.77 -3.98 -26.23
N GLU A 4 -5.50 -2.87 -26.92
CA GLU A 4 -4.67 -1.78 -26.39
C GLU A 4 -5.22 -1.42 -25.01
N SER A 5 -4.41 -1.62 -23.97
CA SER A 5 -4.80 -1.35 -22.59
C SER A 5 -5.05 0.15 -22.45
N ARG A 6 -6.33 0.54 -22.38
CA ARG A 6 -6.81 1.94 -22.22
C ARG A 6 -6.59 2.49 -20.80
N CYS A 7 -5.47 2.20 -20.16
CA CYS A 7 -5.11 2.87 -18.92
C CYS A 7 -4.59 4.29 -19.23
N VAL A 8 -4.64 5.19 -18.24
CA VAL A 8 -4.22 6.57 -18.48
C VAL A 8 -2.70 6.67 -18.61
N LYS A 9 -2.22 7.65 -19.38
CA LYS A 9 -0.78 7.96 -19.40
C LYS A 9 -0.36 8.51 -18.04
N GLY A 10 0.63 7.88 -17.43
CA GLY A 10 1.25 8.32 -16.19
C GLY A 10 2.24 9.46 -16.43
N SER A 11 2.49 10.25 -15.39
CA SER A 11 3.41 11.39 -15.45
C SER A 11 4.33 11.48 -14.22
N ILE A 12 4.18 10.56 -13.26
CA ILE A 12 4.90 10.63 -11.98
C ILE A 12 6.37 10.36 -12.20
N LEU A 13 6.70 9.42 -13.08
CA LEU A 13 8.10 9.02 -13.30
C LEU A 13 8.83 9.80 -14.39
N LEU A 14 8.21 10.82 -15.00
CA LEU A 14 8.82 11.55 -16.14
C LEU A 14 10.20 12.13 -15.83
N ASN A 15 10.42 12.57 -14.59
CA ASN A 15 11.69 13.14 -14.14
C ASN A 15 12.48 12.22 -13.20
N HIS A 16 12.01 10.98 -12.99
CA HIS A 16 12.60 10.03 -12.06
C HIS A 16 13.18 8.84 -12.81
N ARG A 17 14.37 8.41 -12.37
CA ARG A 17 14.99 7.17 -12.83
C ARG A 17 15.16 6.25 -11.64
N LEU A 18 14.46 5.12 -11.66
CA LEU A 18 14.54 4.07 -10.66
C LEU A 18 15.16 2.84 -11.33
N GLU A 19 16.46 2.65 -11.10
CA GLU A 19 17.26 1.63 -11.78
C GLU A 19 17.09 0.22 -11.20
N LYS A 20 16.51 0.10 -10.00
CA LYS A 20 16.26 -1.18 -9.34
C LYS A 20 14.77 -1.48 -9.26
N GLU A 21 14.47 -2.78 -9.30
CA GLU A 21 13.14 -3.34 -9.13
C GLU A 21 13.25 -4.57 -8.23
N TYR A 22 12.38 -4.67 -7.26
CA TYR A 22 12.16 -5.85 -6.44
C TYR A 22 10.69 -6.28 -6.59
N VAL A 23 10.45 -7.56 -6.86
CA VAL A 23 9.11 -8.08 -7.12
C VAL A 23 8.73 -9.07 -6.03
N GLU A 24 7.57 -8.87 -5.42
CA GLU A 24 6.98 -9.75 -4.42
C GLU A 24 5.50 -9.97 -4.79
N ASP A 25 5.15 -11.15 -5.31
CA ASP A 25 3.86 -11.44 -5.96
C ASP A 25 3.45 -10.36 -7.00
N ASP A 26 2.35 -9.65 -6.72
CA ASP A 26 1.75 -8.62 -7.56
C ASP A 26 2.38 -7.23 -7.35
N PHE A 27 3.30 -7.11 -6.37
CA PHE A 27 3.92 -5.86 -6.00
C PHE A 27 5.27 -5.69 -6.70
N HIS A 28 5.38 -4.64 -7.50
CA HIS A 28 6.61 -4.24 -8.16
C HIS A 28 7.16 -2.99 -7.49
N ILE A 29 8.22 -3.13 -6.71
CA ILE A 29 8.84 -2.06 -5.92
C ILE A 29 10.04 -1.52 -6.70
N PHE A 30 9.90 -0.31 -7.23
CA PHE A 30 10.96 0.39 -7.94
C PHE A 30 11.66 1.38 -7.01
N TYR A 31 12.98 1.38 -7.04
CA TYR A 31 13.81 2.22 -6.18
C TYR A 31 15.14 2.58 -6.84
N SER A 32 15.86 3.50 -6.21
CA SER A 32 17.21 3.90 -6.61
C SER A 32 18.17 3.83 -5.44
N LEU A 33 19.43 3.50 -5.70
CA LEU A 33 20.52 3.56 -4.72
C LEU A 33 21.35 4.84 -4.85
N GLN A 34 21.10 5.64 -5.89
CA GLN A 34 21.93 6.79 -6.23
C GLN A 34 21.11 7.98 -6.75
N GLY A 35 21.70 9.17 -6.72
CA GLY A 35 21.03 10.39 -7.19
C GLY A 35 19.93 10.86 -6.25
N ARG A 36 19.00 11.66 -6.78
CA ARG A 36 18.02 12.42 -5.99
C ARG A 36 16.99 11.55 -5.25
N ASP A 37 16.67 10.39 -5.82
CA ASP A 37 15.66 9.45 -5.33
C ASP A 37 16.30 8.25 -4.60
N ALA A 38 17.59 8.37 -4.24
CA ALA A 38 18.31 7.34 -3.52
C ALA A 38 17.64 7.03 -2.18
N LEU A 39 17.49 5.74 -1.86
CA LEU A 39 17.05 5.31 -0.55
C LEU A 39 17.97 5.88 0.54
N LYS A 40 17.38 6.37 1.64
CA LYS A 40 18.13 6.78 2.82
C LYS A 40 18.73 5.58 3.56
N TYR A 41 17.98 4.47 3.63
CA TYR A 41 18.37 3.26 4.33
C TYR A 41 18.71 2.16 3.32
N GLN A 42 20.00 2.05 2.96
CA GLN A 42 20.51 1.14 1.93
C GLN A 42 21.16 -0.13 2.48
N TYR A 43 21.16 -0.32 3.80
CA TYR A 43 21.80 -1.48 4.42
C TYR A 43 21.15 -2.79 3.94
N ASP A 44 21.96 -3.77 3.61
CA ASP A 44 21.55 -5.13 3.22
C ASP A 44 22.27 -6.12 4.12
N SER A 45 21.63 -6.44 5.26
CA SER A 45 22.19 -7.36 6.26
C SER A 45 22.47 -8.76 5.71
N SER A 46 21.74 -9.17 4.68
CA SER A 46 21.82 -10.52 4.10
C SER A 46 22.80 -10.66 2.93
N GLY A 47 23.30 -9.55 2.38
CA GLY A 47 24.15 -9.57 1.18
C GLY A 47 23.43 -10.02 -0.11
N SER A 48 22.10 -9.91 -0.14
CA SER A 48 21.24 -10.30 -1.27
C SER A 48 21.30 -9.36 -2.48
N GLY A 49 21.87 -8.17 -2.32
CA GLY A 49 21.80 -7.06 -3.28
C GLY A 49 20.51 -6.22 -3.17
N VAL A 50 19.61 -6.57 -2.24
CA VAL A 50 18.37 -5.84 -1.96
C VAL A 50 18.46 -5.22 -0.56
N PRO A 51 18.30 -3.89 -0.41
CA PRO A 51 18.28 -3.25 0.90
C PRO A 51 17.17 -3.80 1.79
N ASP A 52 17.43 -3.88 3.09
CA ASP A 52 16.47 -4.37 4.08
C ASP A 52 15.21 -3.50 4.12
N SER A 53 15.34 -2.20 3.88
CA SER A 53 14.19 -1.29 3.74
C SER A 53 13.22 -1.70 2.63
N ILE A 54 13.70 -2.27 1.52
CA ILE A 54 12.86 -2.76 0.42
C ILE A 54 12.17 -4.07 0.81
N LYS A 55 12.88 -4.96 1.52
CA LYS A 55 12.31 -6.21 2.04
C LYS A 55 11.24 -5.94 3.10
N ASP A 56 11.45 -4.95 3.96
CA ASP A 56 10.47 -4.52 4.95
C ASP A 56 9.20 -3.97 4.30
N ILE A 57 9.33 -3.18 3.22
CA ILE A 57 8.18 -2.73 2.41
C ILE A 57 7.43 -3.95 1.87
N ALA A 58 8.12 -4.89 1.23
CA ALA A 58 7.51 -6.09 0.68
C ALA A 58 6.79 -6.93 1.75
N GLY A 59 7.45 -7.15 2.90
CA GLY A 59 6.89 -7.87 4.04
C GLY A 59 5.63 -7.20 4.60
N GLN A 60 5.61 -5.88 4.72
CA GLN A 60 4.40 -5.14 5.12
C GLN A 60 3.27 -5.28 4.10
N LEU A 61 3.57 -5.22 2.80
CA LEU A 61 2.56 -5.35 1.75
C LEU A 61 1.96 -6.75 1.71
N GLN A 62 2.78 -7.78 1.93
CA GLN A 62 2.32 -9.17 2.06
C GLN A 62 1.43 -9.36 3.30
N ALA A 63 1.89 -8.87 4.46
CA ALA A 63 1.09 -8.91 5.69
C ALA A 63 -0.25 -8.17 5.53
N ALA A 64 -0.24 -7.00 4.88
CA ALA A 64 -1.43 -6.22 4.61
C ALA A 64 -2.35 -6.90 3.60
N LYS A 65 -1.83 -7.51 2.52
CA LYS A 65 -2.60 -8.29 1.55
C LYS A 65 -3.32 -9.45 2.24
N TYR A 66 -2.60 -10.17 3.10
CA TYR A 66 -3.17 -11.25 3.90
C TYR A 66 -4.30 -10.75 4.82
N LEU A 67 -4.03 -9.72 5.64
CA LEU A 67 -5.04 -9.17 6.55
C LEU A 67 -6.28 -8.68 5.78
N TYR A 68 -6.10 -7.84 4.77
CA TYR A 68 -7.20 -7.19 4.09
C TYR A 68 -8.02 -8.18 3.26
N SER A 69 -7.37 -9.06 2.50
CA SER A 69 -8.07 -9.96 1.58
C SER A 69 -8.49 -11.27 2.23
N SER A 70 -7.61 -11.88 3.04
CA SER A 70 -7.86 -13.23 3.56
C SER A 70 -8.60 -13.21 4.89
N VAL A 71 -8.27 -12.26 5.79
CA VAL A 71 -8.90 -12.17 7.11
C VAL A 71 -10.16 -11.31 7.08
N LEU A 72 -10.10 -10.11 6.48
CA LEU A 72 -11.24 -9.20 6.41
C LEU A 72 -12.17 -9.47 5.20
N GLY A 73 -11.76 -10.32 4.26
CA GLY A 73 -12.56 -10.67 3.09
C GLY A 73 -12.72 -9.54 2.06
N LEU A 74 -11.87 -8.52 2.10
CA LEU A 74 -11.90 -7.46 1.08
C LEU A 74 -11.39 -8.03 -0.26
N ARG A 75 -12.00 -7.61 -1.36
CA ARG A 75 -11.57 -8.00 -2.70
C ARG A 75 -10.25 -7.31 -3.00
N PHE A 76 -9.22 -8.11 -3.27
CA PHE A 76 -7.90 -7.62 -3.65
C PHE A 76 -8.01 -6.62 -4.81
N PRO A 77 -7.27 -5.49 -4.81
CA PRO A 77 -7.49 -4.41 -5.78
C PRO A 77 -7.43 -4.86 -7.24
N LEU A 78 -6.48 -5.72 -7.63
CA LEU A 78 -6.38 -6.21 -9.01
C LEU A 78 -7.56 -7.12 -9.43
N GLN A 79 -8.35 -7.62 -8.49
CA GLN A 79 -9.55 -8.42 -8.78
C GLN A 79 -10.82 -7.55 -8.87
N GLN A 80 -10.73 -6.25 -8.60
CA GLN A 80 -11.87 -5.36 -8.66
C GLN A 80 -12.15 -4.90 -10.10
N LYS A 81 -13.42 -4.92 -10.51
CA LYS A 81 -13.83 -4.63 -11.90
C LYS A 81 -13.37 -3.25 -12.40
N ILE A 82 -13.36 -2.25 -11.52
CA ILE A 82 -12.90 -0.88 -11.85
C ILE A 82 -11.40 -0.84 -12.22
N TYR A 83 -10.64 -1.86 -11.82
CA TYR A 83 -9.21 -2.01 -12.07
C TYR A 83 -8.88 -3.14 -13.04
N ALA A 84 -9.84 -3.60 -13.86
CA ALA A 84 -9.64 -4.70 -14.80
C ALA A 84 -8.46 -4.51 -15.79
N GLN A 85 -8.02 -3.27 -15.99
CA GLN A 85 -6.89 -2.92 -16.85
C GLN A 85 -5.53 -2.92 -16.12
N ALA A 86 -5.50 -3.04 -14.79
CA ALA A 86 -4.28 -3.12 -14.00
C ALA A 86 -3.72 -4.54 -14.03
N ARG A 87 -2.43 -4.66 -14.31
CA ARG A 87 -1.70 -5.94 -14.32
C ARG A 87 -0.89 -6.17 -13.06
N GLN A 88 -0.59 -5.10 -12.33
CA GLN A 88 0.31 -5.10 -11.18
C GLN A 88 0.04 -3.91 -10.27
N ILE A 89 0.61 -3.95 -9.07
CA ILE A 89 0.66 -2.84 -8.13
C ILE A 89 2.10 -2.30 -8.12
N ASN A 90 2.28 -1.10 -8.64
CA ASN A 90 3.56 -0.42 -8.70
C ASN A 90 3.79 0.40 -7.44
N VAL A 91 4.91 0.17 -6.78
CA VAL A 91 5.36 0.93 -5.62
C VAL A 91 6.60 1.70 -6.03
N TYR A 92 6.52 3.02 -6.00
CA TYR A 92 7.66 3.87 -6.35
C TYR A 92 8.26 4.48 -5.11
N VAL A 93 9.53 4.21 -4.83
CA VAL A 93 10.23 4.83 -3.71
C VAL A 93 10.99 6.04 -4.23
N LEU A 94 10.47 7.24 -3.92
CA LEU A 94 10.91 8.52 -4.47
C LEU A 94 11.22 9.53 -3.36
N GLN A 95 12.06 10.52 -3.63
CA GLN A 95 12.17 11.66 -2.72
C GLN A 95 10.89 12.49 -2.78
N LEU A 96 10.16 12.54 -1.66
CA LEU A 96 8.95 13.36 -1.54
C LEU A 96 9.27 14.68 -0.82
N PRO A 97 8.70 15.82 -1.26
CA PRO A 97 8.87 17.09 -0.57
C PRO A 97 8.14 17.12 0.78
N LYS A 98 7.07 16.34 0.93
CA LYS A 98 6.28 16.23 2.16
C LYS A 98 5.57 14.88 2.21
N GLY A 99 5.36 14.38 3.42
CA GLY A 99 4.64 13.13 3.67
C GLY A 99 5.52 11.90 3.49
N ASN A 100 4.97 10.76 3.91
CA ASN A 100 5.65 9.46 3.84
C ASN A 100 5.20 8.62 2.65
N GLY A 101 4.03 8.93 2.08
CA GLY A 101 3.48 8.23 0.94
C GLY A 101 2.30 8.97 0.31
N LEU A 102 1.87 8.45 -0.84
CA LEU A 102 0.69 8.91 -1.57
C LEU A 102 0.18 7.81 -2.51
N ALA A 103 -1.06 7.38 -2.31
CA ALA A 103 -1.77 6.48 -3.22
C ALA A 103 -2.53 7.20 -4.35
N PHE A 104 -2.70 6.50 -5.47
CA PHE A 104 -3.42 7.00 -6.65
C PHE A 104 -4.57 6.06 -7.00
N ASP A 105 -5.67 6.65 -7.48
CA ASP A 105 -6.94 5.96 -7.73
C ASP A 105 -7.11 5.45 -9.17
N ARG A 106 -6.29 5.95 -10.10
CA ARG A 106 -6.36 5.58 -11.53
C ARG A 106 -5.28 4.57 -11.88
N VAL A 107 -5.67 3.57 -12.67
CA VAL A 107 -4.71 2.69 -13.34
C VAL A 107 -3.98 3.47 -14.42
N ALA A 108 -2.65 3.49 -14.35
CA ALA A 108 -1.81 4.25 -15.26
C ALA A 108 -0.63 3.41 -15.78
N ALA A 109 -0.20 3.71 -17.01
CA ALA A 109 1.09 3.27 -17.54
C ALA A 109 2.09 4.41 -17.35
N GLU A 110 3.05 4.23 -16.45
CA GLU A 110 4.11 5.20 -16.22
C GLU A 110 5.22 5.06 -17.27
N THR A 111 5.96 6.14 -17.48
CA THR A 111 7.17 6.15 -18.29
C THR A 111 8.27 6.78 -17.46
N MET A 112 9.37 6.05 -17.27
CA MET A 112 10.55 6.55 -16.58
C MET A 112 11.28 7.59 -17.42
N SER A 113 12.16 8.37 -16.80
CA SER A 113 12.92 9.41 -17.49
C SER A 113 13.87 8.88 -18.58
N ASP A 114 14.21 7.58 -18.54
CA ASP A 114 15.00 6.90 -19.58
C ASP A 114 14.15 6.33 -20.74
N GLY A 115 12.84 6.62 -20.75
CA GLY A 115 11.91 6.16 -21.78
C GLY A 115 11.35 4.75 -21.53
N ARG A 116 11.78 4.06 -20.47
CA ARG A 116 11.22 2.75 -20.12
C ARG A 116 9.74 2.89 -19.75
N GLN A 117 8.88 2.24 -20.51
CA GLN A 117 7.44 2.19 -20.27
C GLN A 117 7.09 1.02 -19.34
N LEU A 118 6.28 1.29 -18.32
CA LEU A 118 5.79 0.28 -17.39
C LEU A 118 4.38 -0.20 -17.79
N PRO A 119 4.01 -1.45 -17.46
CA PRO A 119 2.65 -1.94 -17.64
C PRO A 119 1.62 -1.08 -16.90
N CYS A 120 0.38 -1.09 -17.40
CA CYS A 120 -0.75 -0.51 -16.69
C CYS A 120 -0.86 -1.10 -15.28
N GLY A 121 -0.76 -0.26 -14.26
CA GLY A 121 -0.80 -0.70 -12.87
C GLY A 121 -1.53 0.29 -11.97
N LEU A 122 -2.01 -0.23 -10.84
CA LEU A 122 -2.29 0.61 -9.69
C LEU A 122 -0.96 1.10 -9.13
N LYS A 123 -0.97 2.20 -8.38
CA LYS A 123 0.28 2.74 -7.87
C LYS A 123 0.11 3.53 -6.59
N PHE A 124 1.17 3.51 -5.81
CA PHE A 124 1.41 4.47 -4.74
C PHE A 124 2.90 4.76 -4.65
N VAL A 125 3.22 5.92 -4.07
CA VAL A 125 4.58 6.38 -3.87
C VAL A 125 4.89 6.30 -2.37
N LEU A 126 6.13 5.95 -2.04
CA LEU A 126 6.69 6.01 -0.71
C LEU A 126 7.89 6.95 -0.70
N ASN A 127 8.10 7.63 0.42
CA ASN A 127 9.26 8.51 0.57
C ASN A 127 10.55 7.68 0.68
N ALA A 128 11.58 8.01 -0.09
CA ALA A 128 12.90 7.37 -0.03
C ALA A 128 13.60 7.54 1.33
N ALA A 129 13.17 8.52 2.14
CA ALA A 129 13.60 8.73 3.51
C ALA A 129 12.83 7.91 4.56
N LEU A 130 11.84 7.11 4.16
CA LEU A 130 11.04 6.26 5.04
C LEU A 130 11.91 5.16 5.67
N GLU A 131 11.72 4.90 6.96
CA GLU A 131 12.28 3.74 7.67
C GLU A 131 11.17 2.69 7.87
N PRO A 132 11.02 1.70 6.95
CA PRO A 132 9.82 0.88 6.92
C PRO A 132 9.70 -0.04 8.14
N ALA A 133 10.82 -0.55 8.68
CA ALA A 133 10.84 -1.29 9.95
C ALA A 133 10.11 -0.60 11.12
N ARG A 134 9.96 0.73 11.08
CA ARG A 134 9.34 1.54 12.14
C ARG A 134 8.15 2.36 11.68
N ASN A 135 7.72 2.18 10.43
CA ASN A 135 6.68 3.00 9.82
C ASN A 135 5.78 2.16 8.91
N ILE A 136 4.49 2.15 9.26
CA ILE A 136 3.45 1.34 8.63
C ILE A 136 2.86 1.98 7.36
N THR A 137 3.44 3.10 6.90
CA THR A 137 3.01 3.82 5.68
C THR A 137 2.80 2.89 4.47
N PRO A 138 3.64 1.88 4.18
CA PRO A 138 3.40 0.95 3.07
C PRO A 138 2.02 0.28 3.14
N ALA A 139 1.63 -0.24 4.30
CA ALA A 139 0.32 -0.85 4.49
C ALA A 139 -0.83 0.18 4.46
N HIS A 140 -0.58 1.41 4.92
CA HIS A 140 -1.53 2.53 4.85
C HIS A 140 -1.84 2.90 3.39
N GLU A 141 -0.81 3.18 2.60
CA GLU A 141 -0.98 3.57 1.19
C GLU A 141 -1.58 2.43 0.36
N PHE A 142 -1.24 1.18 0.69
CA PHE A 142 -1.86 0.04 0.05
C PHE A 142 -3.35 -0.09 0.39
N PHE A 143 -3.76 0.24 1.62
CA PHE A 143 -5.17 0.23 2.00
C PHE A 143 -6.01 1.23 1.21
N HIS A 144 -5.47 2.40 0.87
CA HIS A 144 -6.13 3.36 -0.02
C HIS A 144 -6.55 2.73 -1.36
N LEU A 145 -5.75 1.82 -1.92
CA LEU A 145 -6.12 1.12 -3.16
C LEU A 145 -7.37 0.24 -3.02
N TYR A 146 -7.59 -0.36 -1.84
CA TYR A 146 -8.86 -1.05 -1.57
C TYR A 146 -10.00 -0.04 -1.52
N GLN A 147 -9.85 1.04 -0.75
CA GLN A 147 -10.90 2.05 -0.58
C GLN A 147 -11.35 2.65 -1.91
N TYR A 148 -10.40 3.02 -2.77
CA TYR A 148 -10.68 3.59 -4.09
C TYR A 148 -11.43 2.62 -5.01
N GLY A 149 -11.22 1.32 -4.84
CA GLY A 149 -11.93 0.31 -5.60
C GLY A 149 -13.38 0.08 -5.15
N TYR A 150 -13.66 0.30 -3.85
CA TYR A 150 -14.99 0.12 -3.26
C TYR A 150 -15.90 1.35 -3.38
N ALA A 151 -15.34 2.55 -3.38
CA ALA A 151 -16.15 3.77 -3.40
C ALA A 151 -15.48 4.93 -4.15
N VAL A 152 -16.30 5.71 -4.86
CA VAL A 152 -15.90 7.01 -5.41
C VAL A 152 -15.83 8.12 -4.35
N PHE A 153 -16.19 7.80 -3.11
CA PHE A 153 -16.24 8.73 -1.98
C PHE A 153 -14.84 8.98 -1.42
N LYS A 154 -14.29 10.18 -1.67
CA LYS A 154 -12.91 10.54 -1.34
C LYS A 154 -12.78 11.61 -0.27
N GLN A 155 -13.71 11.64 0.68
CA GLN A 155 -13.59 12.58 1.79
C GLN A 155 -12.38 12.23 2.65
N LYS A 156 -11.52 13.21 2.92
CA LYS A 156 -10.22 13.00 3.58
C LYS A 156 -10.36 12.32 4.93
N TRP A 157 -11.34 12.73 5.74
CA TRP A 157 -11.58 12.12 7.05
C TRP A 157 -11.92 10.63 6.96
N TYR A 158 -12.57 10.21 5.88
CA TYR A 158 -12.95 8.82 5.65
C TYR A 158 -11.76 7.99 5.18
N LEU A 159 -11.07 8.45 4.13
CA LEU A 159 -9.93 7.73 3.57
C LEU A 159 -8.81 7.59 4.60
N GLU A 160 -8.31 8.72 5.12
CA GLU A 160 -7.24 8.75 6.11
C GLU A 160 -7.67 8.15 7.45
N GLY A 161 -8.92 8.38 7.87
CA GLY A 161 -9.43 7.88 9.14
C GLY A 161 -9.51 6.36 9.16
N MET A 162 -10.05 5.74 8.11
CA MET A 162 -10.09 4.28 8.02
C MET A 162 -8.71 3.68 7.79
N ALA A 163 -7.84 4.32 7.00
CA ALA A 163 -6.46 3.87 6.82
C ALA A 163 -5.70 3.88 8.15
N ARG A 164 -5.79 4.97 8.93
CA ARG A 164 -5.22 5.06 10.29
C ARG A 164 -5.83 4.07 11.28
N TRP A 165 -7.13 3.81 11.17
CA TRP A 165 -7.77 2.79 12.00
C TRP A 165 -7.19 1.40 11.70
N MET A 166 -6.99 1.09 10.42
CA MET A 166 -6.41 -0.17 9.96
C MET A 166 -4.95 -0.36 10.39
N GLU A 167 -4.17 0.71 10.50
CA GLU A 167 -2.79 0.65 11.03
C GLU A 167 -2.72 0.00 12.42
N ASN A 168 -3.77 0.14 13.24
CA ASN A 168 -3.77 -0.42 14.59
C ASN A 168 -3.69 -1.95 14.61
N SER A 169 -4.12 -2.62 13.54
CA SER A 169 -4.02 -4.08 13.40
C SER A 169 -2.57 -4.57 13.27
N PHE A 170 -1.63 -3.69 12.92
CA PHE A 170 -0.20 -4.01 12.77
C PHE A 170 0.64 -3.57 13.96
N LYS A 171 0.05 -2.84 14.92
CA LYS A 171 0.75 -2.45 16.14
C LYS A 171 0.86 -3.65 17.05
N ALA A 172 1.99 -3.78 17.74
CA ALA A 172 2.10 -4.74 18.83
C ALA A 172 0.97 -4.47 19.85
N PRO A 173 0.34 -5.52 20.40
CA PRO A 173 -0.65 -5.34 21.45
C PRO A 173 -0.04 -4.52 22.58
N GLU A 174 -0.70 -3.43 22.98
CA GLU A 174 -0.25 -2.68 24.14
C GLU A 174 -0.21 -3.65 25.33
N LYS A 175 0.94 -3.72 26.01
CA LYS A 175 1.08 -4.50 27.27
C LYS A 175 0.12 -4.02 28.38
N ASN A 176 -0.59 -2.92 28.15
CA ASN A 176 -1.63 -2.36 29.01
C ASN A 176 -3.04 -2.68 28.50
N THR A 177 -3.35 -3.95 28.23
CA THR A 177 -4.70 -4.42 28.54
C THR A 177 -4.89 -4.27 30.04
N ARG A 178 -5.34 -3.08 30.49
CA ARG A 178 -6.15 -3.00 31.72
C ARG A 178 -7.12 -4.16 31.61
N ARG A 179 -7.19 -5.02 32.63
CA ARG A 179 -8.22 -6.07 32.72
C ARG A 179 -9.52 -5.45 32.25
N LEU A 180 -9.98 -5.83 31.07
CA LEU A 180 -11.28 -5.40 30.60
C LEU A 180 -12.24 -5.93 31.66
N SER A 181 -12.94 -5.03 32.34
CA SER A 181 -14.03 -5.43 33.23
C SER A 181 -14.95 -6.34 32.42
N PRO A 182 -15.42 -7.47 32.97
CA PRO A 182 -16.37 -8.33 32.29
C PRO A 182 -17.50 -7.48 31.72
N LEU A 183 -17.86 -7.70 30.46
CA LEU A 183 -19.05 -7.07 29.88
C LEU A 183 -20.23 -7.40 30.81
N PRO A 184 -21.08 -6.41 31.15
CA PRO A 184 -22.27 -6.69 31.94
C PRO A 184 -23.11 -7.74 31.21
N HIS A 185 -23.63 -8.69 31.98
CA HIS A 185 -24.52 -9.73 31.45
C HIS A 185 -25.74 -9.05 30.83
N CYS A 186 -26.06 -9.38 29.58
CA CYS A 186 -27.36 -9.04 29.02
C CYS A 186 -28.39 -9.99 29.65
N ASP A 187 -29.05 -9.55 30.72
CA ASP A 187 -30.23 -10.27 31.21
C ASP A 187 -31.33 -10.16 30.15
N SER A 188 -31.63 -11.29 29.51
CA SER A 188 -32.72 -11.44 28.55
C SER A 188 -34.06 -11.43 29.28
N ASN A 189 -34.48 -10.27 29.81
CA ASN A 189 -35.84 -10.08 30.30
C ASN A 189 -36.77 -9.75 29.12
N PHE A 190 -36.97 -10.71 28.23
CA PHE A 190 -38.13 -10.74 27.34
C PHE A 190 -39.27 -11.41 28.10
N TYR A 191 -40.11 -10.62 28.75
CA TYR A 191 -41.45 -11.09 29.14
C TYR A 191 -42.37 -11.01 27.91
N PRO A 192 -42.95 -12.13 27.44
CA PRO A 192 -44.03 -12.06 26.47
C PRO A 192 -45.25 -11.47 27.19
N ARG A 193 -45.75 -10.32 26.73
CA ARG A 193 -47.12 -9.90 27.07
C ARG A 193 -48.07 -10.74 26.22
N LEU A 194 -48.88 -11.55 26.89
CA LEU A 194 -50.11 -12.13 26.35
C LEU A 194 -51.11 -11.02 25.97
#